data_AF-A0A8J6CF13-F1
#
_entry.id   AF-A0A8J6CF13-F1
#
_cell.length_a   1.000
_cell.length_b   1.000
_cell.length_c   1.000
_cell.angle_alpha   90.00
_cell.angle_beta   90.00
_cell.angle_gamma   90.00
#
_symmetry.space_group_name_H-M   'P 1'
#
loop_
_entity.id
_entity.type
_entity.pdbx_description
1 polymer ?
#
loop_
_entity_poly.entity_id
_entity_poly.type
_entity_poly.pdbx_seq_one_letter_code
_entity_poly.pdbx_strand_id
1 'polypeptide(L)'
;MPPARPPPPCKEPACESRSEAFKATMAAATASKTAQPVCPPDRDELGRHSWTLLHTVAAYYPEMPTASEKAAASHFVRSLSSLYPCKECAHDMAEAIEQMPPRIDSRADFSIWMCELHNHVNAKIGKPAFRCNLKELDEAWRTASRACELAQGKAHGEEAIS
;
A
#
# COMPACT_ATOMS: atom_id res chain seq x y z
N MET A 1 -9.39 10.66 -44.93
CA MET A 1 -9.74 10.24 -43.55
C MET A 1 -9.11 11.26 -42.60
N PRO A 2 -9.87 11.84 -41.67
CA PRO A 2 -9.29 12.76 -40.68
C PRO A 2 -8.33 12.00 -39.76
N PRO A 3 -7.28 12.66 -39.22
CA PRO A 3 -6.35 12.02 -38.29
C PRO A 3 -7.09 11.53 -37.03
N ALA A 4 -6.67 10.37 -36.53
CA ALA A 4 -7.23 9.76 -35.32
C ALA A 4 -7.09 10.72 -34.13
N ARG A 5 -8.21 10.94 -33.43
CA ARG A 5 -8.28 11.80 -32.24
C ARG A 5 -7.49 11.14 -31.10
N PRO A 6 -6.65 11.88 -30.35
CA PRO A 6 -5.89 11.31 -29.23
C PRO A 6 -6.84 10.72 -28.17
N PRO A 7 -6.41 9.67 -27.46
CA PRO A 7 -7.23 9.02 -26.45
C PRO A 7 -7.60 10.00 -25.33
N PRO A 8 -8.82 9.89 -24.77
CA PRO A 8 -9.29 10.82 -23.75
C PRO A 8 -8.42 10.74 -22.47
N PRO A 9 -8.24 11.86 -21.75
CA PRO A 9 -7.44 11.88 -20.54
C PRO A 9 -8.12 11.12 -19.40
N CYS A 10 -7.29 10.40 -18.64
CA CYS A 10 -7.49 9.78 -17.32
C CYS A 10 -8.84 10.08 -16.69
N LYS A 11 -9.81 9.16 -16.77
CA LYS A 11 -11.14 9.41 -16.20
C LYS A 11 -11.44 8.68 -14.89
N GLU A 12 -10.70 7.65 -14.48
CA GLU A 12 -10.65 7.09 -13.09
C GLU A 12 -9.78 5.80 -13.04
N PRO A 13 -8.44 5.89 -12.96
CA PRO A 13 -7.55 4.72 -13.01
C PRO A 13 -7.57 3.84 -11.74
N ALA A 14 -8.09 4.37 -10.63
CA ALA A 14 -8.21 3.64 -9.36
C ALA A 14 -9.12 2.40 -9.42
N CYS A 15 -9.84 2.21 -10.54
CA CYS A 15 -10.79 1.12 -10.75
C CYS A 15 -10.44 0.18 -11.93
N GLU A 16 -9.30 0.37 -12.63
CA GLU A 16 -9.00 -0.39 -13.86
C GLU A 16 -8.33 -1.77 -13.60
N SER A 17 -8.55 -2.72 -14.52
CA SER A 17 -8.08 -4.12 -14.41
C SER A 17 -6.80 -4.42 -15.22
N ARG A 18 -6.09 -5.50 -14.86
CA ARG A 18 -4.77 -5.88 -15.40
C ARG A 18 -4.68 -6.05 -16.92
N SER A 19 -5.77 -6.39 -17.62
CA SER A 19 -5.73 -6.63 -19.07
C SER A 19 -5.61 -5.36 -19.90
N GLU A 20 -6.11 -4.23 -19.38
CA GLU A 20 -6.10 -2.95 -20.10
C GLU A 20 -4.76 -2.23 -19.93
N ALA A 21 -4.07 -2.43 -18.80
CA ALA A 21 -2.72 -1.92 -18.55
C ALA A 21 -1.68 -2.46 -19.56
N PHE A 22 -1.83 -3.70 -20.04
CA PHE A 22 -0.90 -4.33 -20.99
C PHE A 22 -0.96 -3.70 -22.40
N LYS A 23 -2.10 -3.12 -22.80
CA LYS A 23 -2.23 -2.42 -24.09
C LYS A 23 -1.53 -1.06 -24.10
N ALA A 24 -1.46 -0.38 -22.95
CA ALA A 24 -0.87 0.94 -22.83
C ALA A 24 0.68 0.92 -22.90
N THR A 25 1.32 -0.15 -22.43
CA THR A 25 2.79 -0.25 -22.33
C THR A 25 3.50 -0.35 -23.68
N MET A 26 2.83 -0.85 -24.73
CA MET A 26 3.43 -1.02 -26.06
C MET A 26 3.50 0.30 -26.88
N ALA A 27 2.83 1.37 -26.43
CA ALA A 27 2.78 2.66 -27.13
C ALA A 27 3.86 3.66 -26.67
N ALA A 28 4.54 3.42 -25.54
CA ALA A 28 5.38 4.43 -24.86
C ALA A 28 6.90 4.22 -25.05
N ALA A 29 7.33 3.44 -26.04
CA ALA A 29 8.73 3.00 -26.16
C ALA A 29 9.74 4.06 -26.69
N THR A 30 9.34 5.32 -26.91
CA THR A 30 10.28 6.37 -27.33
C THR A 30 9.88 7.75 -26.80
N ALA A 31 10.30 8.13 -25.59
CA ALA A 31 10.27 9.54 -25.17
C ALA A 31 11.41 9.86 -24.18
N SER A 32 12.13 10.94 -24.51
CA SER A 32 13.25 11.54 -23.78
C SER A 32 12.87 12.03 -22.37
N LYS A 33 13.88 12.18 -21.50
CA LYS A 33 13.83 12.71 -20.10
C LYS A 33 13.32 14.16 -20.03
N THR A 34 12.05 14.36 -20.34
CA THR A 34 11.24 15.47 -19.82
C THR A 34 10.41 14.93 -18.67
N ALA A 35 10.18 15.75 -17.64
CA ALA A 35 9.45 15.35 -16.43
C ALA A 35 8.17 14.61 -16.84
N GLN A 36 8.12 13.31 -16.53
CA GLN A 36 6.99 12.45 -16.86
C GLN A 36 5.70 13.12 -16.33
N PRO A 37 4.63 13.19 -17.12
CA PRO A 37 3.37 13.73 -16.64
C PRO A 37 2.93 12.94 -15.40
N VAL A 38 2.63 13.64 -14.30
CA VAL A 38 2.14 13.01 -13.07
C VAL A 38 0.71 12.52 -13.32
N CYS A 39 0.55 11.21 -13.47
CA CYS A 39 -0.75 10.57 -13.60
C CYS A 39 -1.34 10.27 -12.20
N PRO A 40 -2.68 10.27 -12.05
CA PRO A 40 -3.31 9.73 -10.85
C PRO A 40 -2.96 8.25 -10.66
N PRO A 41 -2.80 7.77 -9.42
CA PRO A 41 -2.42 6.38 -9.17
C PRO A 41 -3.50 5.42 -9.63
N ASP A 42 -3.08 4.27 -10.17
CA ASP A 42 -3.98 3.15 -10.43
C ASP A 42 -4.33 2.40 -9.13
N ARG A 43 -5.23 1.41 -9.23
CA ARG A 43 -5.67 0.60 -8.09
C ARG A 43 -4.51 -0.06 -7.34
N ASP A 44 -3.54 -0.59 -8.07
CA ASP A 44 -2.44 -1.37 -7.50
C ASP A 44 -1.41 -0.43 -6.84
N GLU A 45 -1.13 0.73 -7.43
CA GLU A 45 -0.28 1.78 -6.88
C GLU A 45 -0.87 2.39 -5.62
N LEU A 46 -2.13 2.80 -5.67
CA LEU A 46 -2.86 3.30 -4.51
C LEU A 46 -2.88 2.26 -3.39
N GLY A 47 -3.15 0.99 -3.74
CA GLY A 47 -3.11 -0.14 -2.82
C GLY A 47 -1.77 -0.27 -2.10
N ARG A 48 -0.66 -0.30 -2.85
CA ARG A 48 0.69 -0.39 -2.27
C ARG A 48 0.97 0.76 -1.30
N HIS A 49 0.68 2.00 -1.69
CA HIS A 49 0.93 3.16 -0.82
C HIS A 49 0.05 3.15 0.43
N SER A 50 -1.20 2.74 0.30
CA SER A 50 -2.12 2.61 1.42
C SER A 50 -1.63 1.57 2.42
N TRP A 51 -1.19 0.40 1.94
CA TRP A 51 -0.62 -0.63 2.80
C TRP A 51 0.68 -0.19 3.46
N THR A 52 1.56 0.54 2.75
CA THR A 52 2.75 1.14 3.36
C THR A 52 2.37 2.04 4.54
N LEU A 53 1.41 2.94 4.37
CA LEU A 53 0.92 3.79 5.45
C LEU A 53 0.35 2.97 6.61
N LEU A 54 -0.57 2.05 6.33
CA LEU A 54 -1.25 1.23 7.33
C LEU A 54 -0.27 0.41 8.18
N HIS A 55 0.67 -0.29 7.54
CA HIS A 55 1.68 -1.08 8.26
C HIS A 55 2.63 -0.20 9.06
N THR A 56 3.01 0.96 8.53
CA THR A 56 3.86 1.91 9.26
C THR A 56 3.14 2.48 10.49
N VAL A 57 1.85 2.83 10.37
CA VAL A 57 1.04 3.26 11.52
C VAL A 57 0.98 2.16 12.58
N ALA A 58 0.79 0.90 12.19
CA ALA A 58 0.75 -0.21 13.13
C ALA A 58 2.12 -0.48 13.79
N ALA A 59 3.21 -0.38 13.00
CA ALA A 59 4.58 -0.55 13.47
C ALA A 59 5.01 0.46 14.53
N TYR A 60 4.47 1.69 14.48
CA TYR A 60 4.76 2.77 15.42
C TYR A 60 3.65 2.99 16.46
N TYR A 61 2.64 2.12 16.50
CA TYR A 61 1.60 2.15 17.54
C TYR A 61 2.22 1.93 18.94
N PRO A 62 1.68 2.55 20.01
CA PRO A 62 2.26 2.41 21.35
C PRO A 62 2.20 0.97 21.87
N GLU A 63 3.20 0.56 22.64
CA GLU A 63 3.16 -0.72 23.36
C GLU A 63 2.05 -0.73 24.44
N MET A 64 1.79 0.42 25.06
CA MET A 64 0.71 0.64 26.03
C MET A 64 -0.15 1.84 25.60
N PRO A 65 -1.10 1.64 24.67
CA PRO A 65 -1.91 2.72 24.13
C PRO A 65 -2.97 3.20 25.14
N THR A 66 -3.18 4.51 25.17
CA THR A 66 -4.28 5.17 25.89
C THR A 66 -5.63 4.83 25.27
N ALA A 67 -6.72 5.05 26.01
CA ALA A 67 -8.08 4.86 25.49
C ALA A 67 -8.35 5.71 24.22
N SER A 68 -7.77 6.91 24.15
CA SER A 68 -7.89 7.79 22.98
C SER A 68 -7.16 7.21 21.76
N GLU A 69 -5.95 6.68 21.94
CA GLU A 69 -5.18 6.04 20.86
C GLU A 69 -5.84 4.75 20.37
N LYS A 70 -6.45 3.97 21.27
CA LYS A 70 -7.28 2.81 20.92
C LYS A 70 -8.46 3.22 20.04
N ALA A 71 -9.24 4.21 20.49
CA ALA A 71 -10.37 4.73 19.73
C ALA A 71 -9.93 5.27 18.36
N ALA A 72 -8.83 6.02 18.32
CA ALA A 72 -8.27 6.57 17.08
C ALA A 72 -7.86 5.46 16.10
N ALA A 73 -7.16 4.41 16.55
CA ALA A 73 -6.76 3.30 15.68
C ALA A 73 -7.98 2.56 15.09
N SER A 74 -8.99 2.28 15.91
CA SER A 74 -10.23 1.64 15.47
C SER A 74 -11.02 2.51 14.48
N HIS A 75 -11.17 3.81 14.78
CA HIS A 75 -11.84 4.75 13.87
C HIS A 75 -11.05 4.95 12.57
N PHE A 76 -9.73 4.99 12.63
CA PHE A 76 -8.88 5.18 11.45
C PHE A 76 -9.13 4.09 10.41
N VAL A 77 -9.07 2.81 10.80
CA VAL A 77 -9.25 1.69 9.86
C VAL A 77 -10.68 1.59 9.34
N ARG A 78 -11.70 1.87 10.18
CA ARG A 78 -13.12 1.91 9.77
C ARG A 78 -13.44 3.11 8.87
N SER A 79 -12.79 4.24 9.10
CA SER A 79 -12.92 5.42 8.23
C SER A 79 -12.28 5.15 6.88
N LEU A 80 -11.12 4.47 6.87
CA LEU A 80 -10.47 4.07 5.63
C LEU A 80 -11.38 3.16 4.80
N SER A 81 -12.01 2.13 5.38
CA SER A 81 -12.94 1.27 4.64
C SER A 81 -14.16 2.02 4.09
N SER A 82 -14.57 3.13 4.72
CA SER A 82 -15.69 3.96 4.24
C SER A 82 -15.29 4.93 3.12
N LEU A 83 -14.04 5.41 3.16
CA LEU A 83 -13.55 6.50 2.30
C LEU A 83 -12.61 6.03 1.19
N TYR A 84 -12.27 4.74 1.14
CA TYR A 84 -11.30 4.23 0.19
C TYR A 84 -11.79 4.44 -1.27
N PRO A 85 -10.99 5.05 -2.18
CA PRO A 85 -11.45 5.43 -3.51
C PRO A 85 -11.95 4.27 -4.39
N CYS A 86 -11.40 3.08 -4.20
CA CYS A 86 -11.88 1.86 -4.85
C CYS A 86 -13.08 1.28 -4.10
N LYS A 87 -14.30 1.43 -4.65
CA LYS A 87 -15.56 1.02 -3.99
C LYS A 87 -15.62 -0.45 -3.62
N GLU A 88 -15.21 -1.34 -4.51
CA GLU A 88 -15.15 -2.79 -4.25
C GLU A 88 -14.17 -3.09 -3.10
N CYS A 89 -12.98 -2.47 -3.13
CA CYS A 89 -11.95 -2.63 -2.10
C CYS A 89 -12.43 -2.10 -0.73
N ALA A 90 -13.15 -0.97 -0.72
CA ALA A 90 -13.73 -0.37 0.49
C ALA A 90 -14.76 -1.30 1.13
N HIS A 91 -15.69 -1.81 0.32
CA HIS A 91 -16.73 -2.75 0.77
C HIS A 91 -16.11 -4.03 1.34
N ASP A 92 -15.18 -4.65 0.61
CA ASP A 92 -14.49 -5.86 1.06
C ASP A 92 -13.72 -5.63 2.37
N MET A 93 -13.05 -4.48 2.50
CA MET A 93 -12.34 -4.13 3.72
C MET A 93 -13.31 -3.93 4.90
N ALA A 94 -14.47 -3.32 4.67
CA ALA A 94 -15.49 -3.15 5.70
C ALA A 94 -16.01 -4.50 6.21
N GLU A 95 -16.36 -5.43 5.30
CA GLU A 95 -16.77 -6.79 5.66
C GLU A 95 -15.68 -7.53 6.43
N ALA A 96 -14.42 -7.43 5.99
CA ALA A 96 -13.29 -8.05 6.67
C ALA A 96 -13.08 -7.49 8.09
N ILE A 97 -13.23 -6.17 8.28
CA ILE A 97 -13.13 -5.51 9.59
C ILE A 97 -14.29 -5.93 10.52
N GLU A 98 -15.48 -6.19 9.99
CA GLU A 98 -16.60 -6.72 10.78
C GLU A 98 -16.34 -8.16 11.26
N GLN A 99 -15.81 -9.01 10.38
CA GLN A 99 -15.49 -10.40 10.69
C GLN A 99 -14.26 -10.54 11.60
N MET A 100 -13.28 -9.65 11.44
CA MET A 100 -12.03 -9.63 12.20
C MET A 100 -11.83 -8.22 12.79
N PRO A 101 -12.49 -7.88 13.90
CA PRO A 101 -12.36 -6.56 14.51
C PRO A 101 -10.91 -6.18 14.85
N PRO A 102 -10.53 -4.89 14.76
CA PRO A 102 -9.17 -4.44 15.04
C PRO A 102 -8.74 -4.78 16.46
N ARG A 103 -7.59 -5.47 16.59
CA ARG A 103 -6.93 -5.69 17.87
C ARG A 103 -6.00 -4.52 18.14
N ILE A 104 -6.28 -3.77 19.21
CA ILE A 104 -5.69 -2.45 19.47
C ILE A 104 -5.14 -2.33 20.90
N ASP A 105 -4.94 -3.46 21.58
CA ASP A 105 -4.50 -3.45 22.97
C ASP A 105 -3.01 -3.19 23.14
N SER A 106 -2.22 -3.46 22.10
CA SER A 106 -0.79 -3.21 22.04
C SER A 106 -0.33 -3.01 20.60
N ARG A 107 0.90 -2.54 20.43
CA ARG A 107 1.60 -2.50 19.13
C ARG A 107 1.62 -3.86 18.44
N ALA A 108 1.96 -4.90 19.19
CA ALA A 108 2.05 -6.26 18.66
C ALA A 108 0.69 -6.73 18.14
N ASP A 109 -0.37 -6.54 18.91
CA ASP A 109 -1.72 -6.93 18.52
C ASP A 109 -2.17 -6.23 17.23
N PHE A 110 -1.93 -4.91 17.16
CA PHE A 110 -2.35 -4.11 16.01
C PHE A 110 -1.52 -4.40 14.75
N SER A 111 -0.20 -4.63 14.91
CA SER A 111 0.68 -5.01 13.80
C SER A 111 0.32 -6.38 13.23
N ILE A 112 0.06 -7.37 14.09
CA ILE A 112 -0.33 -8.72 13.65
C ILE A 112 -1.71 -8.67 12.99
N TRP A 113 -2.67 -7.96 13.58
CA TRP A 113 -4.00 -7.80 12.99
C TRP A 113 -3.93 -7.12 11.60
N MET A 114 -3.11 -6.08 11.44
CA MET A 114 -2.93 -5.40 10.16
C MET A 114 -2.36 -6.35 9.09
N CYS A 115 -1.43 -7.23 9.48
CA CYS A 115 -0.90 -8.27 8.61
C CYS A 115 -1.95 -9.30 8.20
N GLU A 116 -2.77 -9.76 9.14
CA GLU A 116 -3.86 -10.70 8.87
C GLU A 116 -4.91 -10.11 7.91
N LEU A 117 -5.28 -8.84 8.11
CA LEU A 117 -6.17 -8.12 7.20
C LEU A 117 -5.56 -8.02 5.79
N HIS A 118 -4.27 -7.68 5.68
CA HIS A 118 -3.60 -7.64 4.37
C HIS A 118 -3.53 -9.03 3.73
N ASN A 119 -3.32 -10.09 4.51
CA ASN A 119 -3.32 -11.46 4.01
C ASN A 119 -4.70 -11.93 3.55
N HIS A 120 -5.78 -11.46 4.18
CA HIS A 120 -7.15 -11.69 3.71
C HIS A 120 -7.32 -11.13 2.29
N VAL A 121 -6.84 -9.91 2.04
CA VAL A 121 -6.85 -9.31 0.69
C VAL A 121 -5.93 -10.09 -0.25
N ASN A 122 -4.72 -10.48 0.18
CA ASN A 122 -3.79 -11.27 -0.64
C ASN A 122 -4.43 -12.57 -1.12
N ALA A 123 -5.13 -13.29 -0.23
CA ALA A 123 -5.84 -14.52 -0.60
C ALA A 123 -6.89 -14.26 -1.68
N LYS A 124 -7.67 -13.18 -1.55
CA LYS A 124 -8.70 -12.79 -2.53
C LYS A 124 -8.11 -12.51 -3.92
N ILE A 125 -6.93 -11.90 -3.99
CA ILE A 125 -6.27 -11.53 -5.25
C ILE A 125 -5.17 -12.52 -5.69
N GLY A 126 -5.11 -13.71 -5.08
CA GLY A 126 -4.18 -14.78 -5.44
C GLY A 126 -2.70 -14.47 -5.17
N LYS A 127 -2.40 -13.60 -4.20
CA LYS A 127 -1.04 -13.31 -3.74
C LYS A 127 -0.63 -14.25 -2.58
N PRO A 128 0.67 -14.58 -2.45
CA PRO A 128 1.18 -15.33 -1.31
C PRO A 128 0.89 -14.62 0.02
N ALA A 129 0.68 -15.39 1.07
CA ALA A 129 0.56 -14.86 2.42
C ALA A 129 1.93 -14.41 2.96
N PHE A 130 1.95 -13.31 3.69
CA PHE A 130 3.07 -12.86 4.51
C PHE A 130 3.02 -13.54 5.88
N ARG A 131 4.16 -13.86 6.52
CA ARG A 131 4.13 -14.45 7.87
C ARG A 131 3.91 -13.37 8.91
N CYS A 132 2.75 -13.37 9.57
CA CYS A 132 2.37 -12.38 10.57
C CYS A 132 3.04 -12.65 11.93
N ASN A 133 4.35 -12.42 12.02
CA ASN A 133 5.08 -12.38 13.29
C ASN A 133 5.81 -11.05 13.43
N LEU A 134 5.97 -10.59 14.68
CA LEU A 134 6.47 -9.26 14.97
C LEU A 134 7.87 -9.00 14.42
N LYS A 135 8.75 -10.02 14.38
CA LYS A 135 10.10 -9.90 13.84
C LYS A 135 10.09 -9.58 12.35
N GLU A 136 9.35 -10.35 11.54
CA GLU A 136 9.25 -10.10 10.09
C GLU A 136 8.53 -8.79 9.77
N LEU A 137 7.53 -8.41 10.59
CA LEU A 137 6.84 -7.13 10.44
C LEU A 137 7.73 -5.94 10.79
N ASP A 138 8.54 -6.03 11.84
CA ASP A 138 9.49 -4.99 12.21
C ASP A 138 10.55 -4.80 11.11
N GLU A 139 11.12 -5.89 10.58
CA GLU A 139 12.09 -5.81 9.46
C GLU A 139 11.51 -5.20 8.18
N ALA A 140 10.19 -5.34 7.96
CA ALA A 140 9.51 -4.83 6.78
C ALA A 140 9.08 -3.36 6.93
N TRP A 141 8.66 -2.94 8.13
CA TRP A 141 7.90 -1.69 8.31
C TRP A 141 8.39 -0.78 9.44
N ARG A 142 9.35 -1.22 10.26
CA ARG A 142 9.82 -0.45 11.43
C ARG A 142 11.33 -0.24 11.44
N THR A 143 12.09 -1.32 11.38
CA THR A 143 13.54 -1.32 11.48
C THR A 143 14.13 -1.58 10.10
N ALA A 144 15.17 -0.84 9.74
CA ALA A 144 15.92 -1.16 8.54
C ALA A 144 16.53 -2.55 8.72
N SER A 145 16.20 -3.49 7.83
CA SER A 145 16.91 -4.77 7.82
C SER A 145 18.39 -4.51 7.51
N ARG A 146 19.28 -5.38 8.02
CA ARG A 146 20.72 -5.31 7.67
C ARG A 146 20.95 -5.28 6.15
N ALA A 147 20.10 -5.96 5.38
CA ALA A 147 20.16 -5.93 3.92
C ALA A 147 19.79 -4.54 3.36
N CYS A 148 18.80 -3.87 3.94
CA CYS A 148 18.41 -2.50 3.61
C CYS A 148 19.54 -1.51 3.94
N GLU A 149 20.13 -1.62 5.14
CA GLU A 149 21.28 -0.80 5.55
C GLU A 149 22.48 -0.98 4.62
N LEU A 150 22.78 -2.22 4.22
CA LEU A 150 23.85 -2.53 3.27
C LEU A 150 23.55 -2.01 1.86
N ALA A 151 22.29 -2.03 1.43
CA ALA A 151 21.88 -1.49 0.13
C ALA A 151 21.98 0.04 0.09
N GLN A 152 21.59 0.71 1.18
CA GLN A 152 21.68 2.18 1.32
C GLN A 152 23.12 2.66 1.52
N GLY A 153 23.93 1.92 2.29
CA GLY A 153 25.36 2.21 2.45
C GLY A 153 26.16 2.10 1.16
N LYS A 154 25.74 1.22 0.22
CA LYS A 154 26.28 1.19 -1.14
C LYS A 154 25.84 2.39 -1.98
N ALA A 155 24.62 2.89 -1.78
CA ALA A 155 24.11 4.05 -2.51
C ALA A 155 24.77 5.39 -2.10
N HIS A 156 25.29 5.51 -0.88
CA HIS A 156 26.01 6.71 -0.40
C HIS A 156 27.54 6.63 -0.54
N GLY A 157 28.10 5.49 -0.95
CA GLY A 157 29.54 5.30 -1.11
C GLY A 157 30.13 5.75 -2.45
N GLU A 158 29.30 6.19 -3.40
CA GLU A 158 29.73 6.51 -4.79
C GLU A 158 29.79 8.02 -5.10
N GLU A 159 29.48 8.90 -4.13
CA GLU A 159 29.56 10.37 -4.29
C GLU A 159 30.83 10.99 -3.66
N ALA A 160 31.76 10.20 -3.15
CA ALA A 160 32.96 10.69 -2.46
C ALA A 160 34.27 10.46 -3.23
N ILE A 161 34.26 10.52 -4.57
CA ILE A 161 35.47 10.79 -5.39
C ILE A 161 35.06 11.57 -6.64
N SER A 162 35.01 12.89 -6.54
CA SER A 162 35.26 13.83 -7.65
C SER A 162 35.75 15.17 -7.13
#